data_AF-A0A843GLC6-F1
#
_entry.id   AF-A0A843GLC6-F1
#
_cell.length_a   1.000
_cell.length_b   1.000
_cell.length_c   1.000
_cell.angle_alpha   90.00
_cell.angle_beta   90.00
_cell.angle_gamma   90.00
#
_symmetry.space_group_name_H-M   'P 1'
#
loop_
_entity.id
_entity.type
_entity.pdbx_description
1 polymer ?
#
loop_
_entity_poly.entity_id
_entity_poly.type
_entity_poly.pdbx_seq_one_letter_code
_entity_poly.pdbx_strand_id
1 'polypeptide(L)'
;MNDLQTINEIVNESVRNSSYVTVIISSCIFIIYTIIVRLIDYFKAKNKNKSLYEMAIAIKENTANVIKLNSILDKTLKDAEKKELRQCERAIDLSFKAFGYRLAQECSAVIAYNNIDDNKELIVGNINKLVSAEYYKLYSTLSTYEINEINVSNKLKEEWIKEVADSLIAIVYDGQDAINRITQINNRLNIYINEYSTFINNKVFNT
;
A
#
# COMPACT_ATOMS: atom_id res chain seq x y z
N MET A 1 -58.35 -29.76 33.38
CA MET A 1 -59.18 -28.97 34.33
C MET A 1 -59.58 -29.82 35.54
N ASN A 2 -59.79 -31.12 35.40
CA ASN A 2 -59.98 -32.05 36.53
C ASN A 2 -58.75 -32.21 37.43
N ASP A 3 -57.52 -32.31 36.90
CA ASP A 3 -56.33 -32.59 37.74
C ASP A 3 -55.99 -31.49 38.76
N LEU A 4 -56.25 -30.22 38.43
CA LEU A 4 -56.08 -29.11 39.36
C LEU A 4 -57.16 -29.11 40.46
N GLN A 5 -58.38 -29.57 40.17
CA GLN A 5 -59.43 -29.75 41.17
C GLN A 5 -59.11 -30.91 42.09
N THR A 6 -58.63 -32.03 41.56
CA THR A 6 -58.23 -33.20 42.36
C THR A 6 -57.04 -32.89 43.27
N ILE A 7 -56.04 -32.15 42.79
CA ILE A 7 -54.90 -31.70 43.62
C ILE A 7 -55.40 -30.74 44.72
N ASN A 8 -56.32 -29.84 44.40
CA ASN A 8 -56.87 -28.90 45.37
C ASN A 8 -57.73 -29.61 46.43
N GLU A 9 -58.52 -30.63 46.06
CA GLU A 9 -59.31 -31.45 46.98
C GLU A 9 -58.43 -32.31 47.90
N ILE A 10 -57.36 -32.92 47.37
CA ILE A 10 -56.39 -33.71 48.17
C ILE A 10 -55.65 -32.81 49.19
N VAL A 11 -55.31 -31.59 48.79
CA VAL A 11 -54.72 -30.58 49.69
C VAL A 11 -55.74 -30.15 50.75
N ASN A 12 -56.99 -29.92 50.37
CA ASN A 12 -58.04 -29.47 51.30
C ASN A 12 -58.42 -30.55 52.32
N GLU A 13 -58.44 -31.82 51.91
CA GLU A 13 -58.72 -32.97 52.80
C GLU A 13 -57.53 -33.29 53.73
N SER A 14 -56.29 -33.17 53.23
CA SER A 14 -55.09 -33.28 54.06
C SER A 14 -54.98 -32.14 55.08
N VAL A 15 -55.37 -30.92 54.73
CA VAL A 15 -55.37 -29.76 55.64
C VAL A 15 -56.44 -29.89 56.73
N ARG A 16 -57.57 -30.56 56.44
CA ARG A 16 -58.69 -30.72 57.37
C ARG A 16 -58.46 -31.81 58.45
N ASN A 17 -57.67 -32.84 58.15
CA ASN A 17 -57.32 -33.92 59.09
C ASN A 17 -55.90 -33.82 59.69
N SER A 18 -55.12 -32.84 59.26
CA SER A 18 -53.79 -32.55 59.77
C SER A 18 -53.89 -31.64 61.00
N SER A 19 -53.22 -32.00 62.10
CA SER A 19 -53.03 -31.09 63.24
C SER A 19 -52.53 -29.73 62.76
N TYR A 20 -53.03 -28.63 63.34
CA TYR A 20 -52.58 -27.27 63.04
C TYR A 20 -51.03 -27.14 63.05
N VAL A 21 -50.38 -27.96 63.89
CA VAL A 21 -48.92 -28.08 64.00
C VAL A 21 -48.26 -28.59 62.71
N THR A 22 -48.83 -29.58 62.01
CA THR A 22 -48.25 -30.14 60.78
C THR A 22 -48.38 -29.22 59.57
N VAL A 23 -49.43 -28.38 59.51
CA VAL A 23 -49.58 -27.33 58.48
C VAL A 23 -48.57 -26.19 58.68
N ILE A 24 -48.30 -25.82 59.94
CA ILE A 24 -47.28 -24.81 60.27
C ILE A 24 -45.89 -25.33 59.90
N ILE A 25 -45.55 -26.57 60.25
CA ILE A 25 -44.24 -27.15 59.96
C ILE A 25 -44.00 -27.26 58.45
N SER A 26 -44.98 -27.69 57.65
CA SER A 26 -44.84 -27.79 56.20
C SER A 26 -44.67 -26.42 55.54
N SER A 27 -45.39 -25.40 56.04
CA SER A 27 -45.26 -24.01 55.59
C SER A 27 -43.90 -23.41 55.95
N CYS A 28 -43.37 -23.68 57.16
CA CYS A 28 -42.02 -23.26 57.56
C CYS A 28 -40.94 -23.89 56.68
N ILE A 29 -41.05 -25.19 56.38
CA ILE A 29 -40.11 -25.90 55.50
C ILE A 29 -40.17 -25.29 54.09
N PHE A 30 -41.36 -25.01 53.57
CA PHE A 30 -41.53 -24.39 52.25
C PHE A 30 -40.92 -22.99 52.17
N ILE A 31 -41.09 -22.17 53.21
CA ILE A 31 -40.49 -20.82 53.28
C ILE A 31 -38.96 -20.91 53.32
N ILE A 32 -38.39 -21.80 54.15
CA ILE A 32 -36.94 -22.01 54.25
C ILE A 32 -36.37 -22.49 52.91
N TYR A 33 -37.02 -23.48 52.29
CA TYR A 33 -36.63 -23.96 50.97
C TYR A 33 -36.66 -22.84 49.92
N THR A 34 -37.72 -22.04 49.91
CA THR A 34 -37.86 -20.90 48.98
C THR A 34 -36.77 -19.85 49.20
N ILE A 35 -36.41 -19.57 50.45
CA ILE A 35 -35.31 -18.65 50.78
C ILE A 35 -33.98 -19.20 50.28
N ILE A 36 -33.68 -20.47 50.52
CA ILE A 36 -32.44 -21.13 50.06
C ILE A 36 -32.33 -21.07 48.54
N VAL A 37 -33.40 -21.43 47.81
CA VAL A 37 -33.42 -21.37 46.34
C VAL A 37 -33.19 -19.93 45.85
N ARG A 38 -33.88 -18.94 46.41
CA ARG A 38 -33.66 -17.52 46.06
C ARG A 38 -32.24 -17.04 46.38
N LEU A 39 -31.65 -17.51 47.47
CA LEU A 39 -30.29 -17.16 47.85
C LEU A 39 -29.28 -17.73 46.85
N ILE A 40 -29.44 -19.00 46.48
CA ILE A 40 -28.62 -19.68 45.46
C ILE A 40 -28.76 -18.95 44.12
N ASP A 41 -29.98 -18.60 43.70
CA ASP A 41 -30.22 -17.85 42.47
C ASP A 41 -29.57 -16.46 42.51
N TYR A 42 -29.63 -15.77 43.64
CA TYR A 42 -28.97 -14.47 43.84
C TYR A 42 -27.44 -14.56 43.76
N PHE A 43 -26.82 -15.55 44.43
CA PHE A 43 -25.38 -15.78 44.33
C PHE A 43 -24.94 -16.19 42.92
N LYS A 44 -25.75 -17.00 42.24
CA LYS A 44 -25.52 -17.40 40.84
C LYS A 44 -25.63 -16.20 39.88
N ALA A 45 -26.59 -15.31 40.08
CA ALA A 45 -26.74 -14.07 39.32
C ALA A 45 -25.57 -13.09 39.57
N LYS A 46 -25.15 -12.92 40.83
CA LYS A 46 -24.00 -12.06 41.19
C LYS A 46 -22.70 -12.54 40.53
N ASN A 47 -22.44 -13.84 40.53
CA ASN A 47 -21.25 -14.41 39.87
C ASN A 47 -21.31 -14.29 38.34
N LYS A 48 -22.50 -14.45 37.73
CA LYS A 48 -22.69 -14.16 36.30
C LYS A 48 -22.42 -12.70 35.96
N ASN A 49 -22.89 -11.75 36.78
CA ASN A 49 -22.69 -10.32 36.55
C ASN A 49 -21.21 -9.92 36.63
N LYS A 50 -20.42 -10.54 37.52
CA LYS A 50 -18.96 -10.33 37.57
C LYS A 50 -18.29 -10.81 36.28
N SER A 51 -18.65 -11.99 35.79
CA SER A 51 -18.14 -12.54 34.53
C SER A 51 -18.55 -11.68 33.32
N LEU A 52 -19.77 -11.14 33.29
CA LEU A 52 -20.22 -10.22 32.25
C LEU A 52 -19.44 -8.90 32.26
N TYR A 53 -19.05 -8.40 33.43
CA TYR A 53 -18.25 -7.19 33.55
C TYR A 53 -16.80 -7.41 33.06
N GLU A 54 -16.16 -8.51 33.46
CA GLU A 54 -14.83 -8.90 32.97
C GLU A 54 -14.84 -9.13 31.45
N MET A 55 -15.90 -9.76 30.93
CA MET A 55 -16.13 -9.91 29.49
C MET A 55 -16.30 -8.55 28.79
N ALA A 56 -17.04 -7.61 29.38
CA ALA A 56 -17.22 -6.27 28.83
C ALA A 56 -15.90 -5.46 28.79
N ILE A 57 -15.04 -5.60 29.81
CA ILE A 57 -13.69 -5.00 29.80
C ILE A 57 -12.85 -5.62 28.68
N ALA A 58 -12.82 -6.95 28.58
CA ALA A 58 -12.07 -7.65 27.54
C ALA A 58 -12.56 -7.29 26.13
N ILE A 59 -13.88 -7.14 25.93
CA ILE A 59 -14.46 -6.66 24.66
C ILE A 59 -13.97 -5.23 24.38
N LYS A 60 -14.05 -4.33 25.36
CA LYS A 60 -13.60 -2.93 25.19
C LYS A 60 -12.11 -2.84 24.84
N GLU A 61 -11.28 -3.63 25.51
CA GLU A 61 -9.84 -3.71 25.24
C GLU A 61 -9.56 -4.28 23.84
N ASN A 62 -10.25 -5.35 23.46
CA ASN A 62 -10.16 -5.91 22.11
C ASN A 62 -10.60 -4.90 21.04
N THR A 63 -11.68 -4.15 21.26
CA THR A 63 -12.11 -3.08 20.35
C THR A 63 -11.03 -2.01 20.21
N ALA A 64 -10.42 -1.57 21.32
CA ALA A 64 -9.32 -0.60 21.29
C ALA A 64 -8.09 -1.13 20.51
N ASN A 65 -7.75 -2.41 20.69
CA ASN A 65 -6.67 -3.06 19.97
C ASN A 65 -6.96 -3.15 18.46
N VAL A 66 -8.19 -3.49 18.06
CA VAL A 66 -8.60 -3.51 16.65
C VAL A 66 -8.49 -2.12 16.01
N ILE A 67 -8.94 -1.07 16.71
CA ILE A 67 -8.80 0.31 16.22
C ILE A 67 -7.33 0.68 16.02
N LYS A 68 -6.47 0.33 16.99
CA LYS A 68 -5.03 0.57 16.91
C LYS A 68 -4.37 -0.20 15.76
N LEU A 69 -4.75 -1.47 15.56
CA LEU A 69 -4.27 -2.29 14.45
C LEU A 69 -4.67 -1.72 13.10
N ASN A 70 -5.93 -1.31 12.92
CA ASN A 70 -6.39 -0.65 11.70
C ASN A 70 -5.57 0.62 11.42
N SER A 71 -5.34 1.44 12.45
CA SER A 71 -4.51 2.65 12.30
C SER A 71 -3.05 2.34 11.90
N ILE A 72 -2.44 1.30 12.48
CA ILE A 72 -1.08 0.87 12.12
C ILE A 72 -1.05 0.31 10.71
N LEU A 73 -2.06 -0.48 10.33
CA LEU A 73 -2.17 -1.06 9.00
C LEU A 73 -2.34 0.04 7.95
N ASP A 74 -3.26 0.98 8.15
CA ASP A 74 -3.46 2.14 7.26
C ASP A 74 -2.16 2.94 7.09
N LYS A 75 -1.46 3.19 8.19
CA LYS A 75 -0.18 3.89 8.15
C LYS A 75 0.87 3.10 7.38
N THR A 76 0.98 1.79 7.62
CA THR A 76 1.95 0.91 6.97
C THR A 76 1.71 0.83 5.47
N LEU A 77 0.45 0.72 5.05
CA LEU A 77 0.07 0.71 3.64
C LEU A 77 0.41 2.04 2.96
N LYS A 78 0.05 3.18 3.58
CA LYS A 78 0.41 4.51 3.07
C LYS A 78 1.92 4.74 3.00
N ASP A 79 2.67 4.26 3.99
CA ASP A 79 4.13 4.38 4.01
C ASP A 79 4.79 3.50 2.93
N ALA A 80 4.24 2.31 2.67
CA ALA A 80 4.66 1.43 1.59
C ALA A 80 4.39 2.05 0.21
N GLU A 81 3.18 2.55 -0.02
CA GLU A 81 2.80 3.25 -1.26
C GLU A 81 3.74 4.45 -1.54
N LYS A 82 3.95 5.32 -0.54
CA LYS A 82 4.90 6.45 -0.65
C LYS A 82 6.34 6.01 -0.92
N LYS A 83 6.74 4.82 -0.46
CA LYS A 83 8.07 4.28 -0.72
C LYS A 83 8.20 3.82 -2.16
N GLU A 84 7.19 3.16 -2.71
CA GLU A 84 7.14 2.73 -4.10
C GLU A 84 7.14 3.93 -5.06
N LEU A 85 6.32 4.95 -4.79
CA LEU A 85 6.31 6.20 -5.58
C LEU A 85 7.70 6.85 -5.63
N ARG A 86 8.39 6.96 -4.48
CA ARG A 86 9.76 7.50 -4.40
C ARG A 86 10.81 6.59 -5.06
N GLN A 87 10.58 5.29 -5.14
CA GLN A 87 11.47 4.39 -5.87
C GLN A 87 11.30 4.60 -7.38
N CYS A 88 10.07 4.72 -7.86
CA CYS A 88 9.78 5.02 -9.26
C CYS A 88 10.36 6.38 -9.69
N GLU A 89 10.14 7.44 -8.91
CA GLU A 89 10.67 8.78 -9.21
C GLU A 89 12.21 8.77 -9.35
N ARG A 90 12.88 8.06 -8.43
CA ARG A 90 14.35 7.87 -8.50
C ARG A 90 14.79 7.03 -9.69
N ALA A 91 14.01 6.00 -10.05
CA ALA A 91 14.31 5.19 -11.22
C ALA A 91 14.23 6.01 -12.50
N ILE A 92 13.20 6.86 -12.65
CA ILE A 92 13.06 7.81 -13.77
C ILE A 92 14.30 8.70 -13.86
N ASP A 93 14.65 9.41 -12.79
CA ASP A 93 15.81 10.31 -12.76
C ASP A 93 17.13 9.58 -13.10
N LEU A 94 17.37 8.42 -12.47
CA LEU A 94 18.60 7.66 -12.67
C LEU A 94 18.70 7.10 -14.10
N SER A 95 17.61 6.59 -14.65
CA SER A 95 17.60 6.02 -16.00
C SER A 95 17.84 7.09 -17.07
N PHE A 96 17.26 8.29 -16.95
CA PHE A 96 17.55 9.39 -17.86
C PHE A 96 18.98 9.90 -17.71
N LYS A 97 19.52 10.00 -16.49
CA LYS A 97 20.93 10.34 -16.26
C LYS A 97 21.87 9.32 -16.89
N ALA A 98 21.58 8.03 -16.75
CA ALA A 98 22.37 6.96 -17.37
C ALA A 98 22.33 7.05 -18.91
N PHE A 99 21.14 7.29 -19.48
CA PHE A 99 20.95 7.52 -20.92
C PHE A 99 21.85 8.67 -21.41
N GLY A 100 21.71 9.87 -20.82
CA GLY A 100 22.50 11.02 -21.26
C GLY A 100 24.00 10.86 -21.01
N TYR A 101 24.41 10.27 -19.89
CA TYR A 101 25.82 9.99 -19.61
C TYR A 101 26.45 9.11 -20.69
N ARG A 102 25.76 8.04 -21.09
CA ARG A 102 26.28 7.12 -22.11
C ARG A 102 26.42 7.79 -23.47
N LEU A 103 25.45 8.61 -23.85
CA LEU A 103 25.51 9.39 -25.10
C LEU A 103 26.64 10.42 -25.08
N ALA A 104 26.78 11.16 -23.97
CA ALA A 104 27.82 12.16 -23.81
C ALA A 104 29.21 11.53 -23.90
N GLN A 105 29.42 10.39 -23.24
CA GLN A 105 30.69 9.66 -23.23
C GLN A 105 31.11 9.26 -24.65
N GLU A 106 30.23 8.58 -25.39
CA GLU A 106 30.53 8.08 -26.73
C GLU A 106 30.73 9.23 -27.73
N CYS A 107 29.86 10.25 -27.71
CA CYS A 107 30.01 11.37 -28.64
C CYS A 107 31.26 12.20 -28.34
N SER A 108 31.64 12.33 -27.06
CA SER A 108 32.91 12.97 -26.70
C SER A 108 34.12 12.19 -27.20
N ALA A 109 34.07 10.86 -27.16
CA ALA A 109 35.11 10.01 -27.72
C ALA A 109 35.19 10.14 -29.25
N VAL A 110 34.05 10.22 -29.94
CA VAL A 110 34.00 10.51 -31.38
C VAL A 110 34.66 11.85 -31.69
N ILE A 111 34.32 12.90 -30.95
CA ILE A 111 34.88 14.24 -31.17
C ILE A 111 36.40 14.28 -30.93
N ALA A 112 36.87 13.57 -29.90
CA ALA A 112 38.27 13.61 -29.50
C ALA A 112 39.20 12.76 -30.37
N TYR A 113 38.73 11.62 -30.89
CA TYR A 113 39.61 10.59 -31.45
C TYR A 113 39.30 10.17 -32.89
N ASN A 114 38.09 10.38 -33.40
CA ASN A 114 37.77 9.98 -34.77
C ASN A 114 38.17 11.08 -35.75
N ASN A 115 38.70 10.69 -36.91
CA ASN A 115 38.79 11.63 -38.04
C ASN A 115 37.38 11.84 -38.58
N ILE A 116 36.69 12.85 -38.03
CA ILE A 116 35.25 13.06 -38.19
C ILE A 116 34.88 13.27 -39.67
N ASP A 117 35.79 13.85 -40.45
CA ASP A 117 35.57 14.14 -41.87
C ASP A 117 35.72 12.90 -42.76
N ASP A 118 36.63 11.97 -42.45
CA ASP A 118 36.89 10.78 -43.25
C ASP A 118 35.83 9.67 -43.05
N ASN A 119 35.15 9.64 -41.90
CA ASN A 119 34.29 8.54 -41.47
C ASN A 119 32.82 8.94 -41.24
N LYS A 120 32.35 9.97 -41.95
CA LYS A 120 31.09 10.65 -41.65
C LYS A 120 29.87 9.73 -41.58
N GLU A 121 29.67 8.91 -42.62
CA GLU A 121 28.52 8.01 -42.72
C GLU A 121 28.49 6.97 -41.57
N LEU A 122 29.66 6.43 -41.23
CA LEU A 122 29.82 5.45 -40.16
C LEU A 122 29.53 6.06 -38.79
N ILE A 123 30.03 7.28 -38.53
CA ILE A 123 29.78 8.00 -37.27
C ILE A 123 28.28 8.31 -37.13
N VAL A 124 27.64 8.81 -38.18
CA VAL A 124 26.19 9.09 -38.18
C VAL A 124 25.39 7.81 -37.91
N GLY A 125 25.73 6.70 -38.58
CA GLY A 125 25.09 5.40 -38.34
C GLY A 125 25.28 4.91 -36.90
N ASN A 126 26.45 5.10 -36.32
CA ASN A 126 26.77 4.69 -34.95
C ASN A 126 26.00 5.52 -33.92
N ILE A 127 25.92 6.85 -34.08
CA ILE A 127 25.16 7.71 -33.17
C ILE A 127 23.67 7.33 -33.19
N ASN A 128 23.07 7.12 -34.36
CA ASN A 128 21.68 6.70 -34.46
C ASN A 128 21.41 5.36 -33.74
N LYS A 129 22.29 4.38 -33.95
CA LYS A 129 22.18 3.07 -33.28
C LYS A 129 22.37 3.19 -31.77
N LEU A 130 23.33 4.00 -31.33
CA LEU A 130 23.60 4.24 -29.92
C LEU A 130 22.38 4.86 -29.22
N VAL A 131 21.82 5.94 -29.78
CA VAL A 131 20.65 6.61 -29.21
C VAL A 131 19.46 5.65 -29.14
N SER A 132 19.20 4.89 -30.21
CA SER A 132 18.14 3.89 -30.22
C SER A 132 18.36 2.82 -29.14
N ALA A 133 19.57 2.26 -29.03
CA ALA A 133 19.87 1.23 -28.06
C ALA A 133 19.73 1.72 -26.61
N GLU A 134 20.26 2.90 -26.30
CA GLU A 134 20.13 3.48 -24.95
C GLU A 134 18.69 3.89 -24.63
N TYR A 135 17.91 4.35 -25.62
CA TYR A 135 16.48 4.60 -25.45
C TYR A 135 15.71 3.32 -25.11
N TYR A 136 15.97 2.20 -25.78
CA TYR A 136 15.29 0.95 -25.45
C TYR A 136 15.73 0.36 -24.09
N LYS A 137 16.96 0.63 -23.63
CA LYS A 137 17.37 0.31 -22.25
C LYS A 137 16.61 1.16 -21.23
N LEU A 138 16.44 2.45 -21.50
CA LEU A 138 15.57 3.34 -20.72
C LEU A 138 14.14 2.80 -20.67
N TYR A 139 13.57 2.45 -21.83
CA TYR A 139 12.24 1.84 -21.93
C TYR A 139 12.12 0.57 -21.08
N SER A 140 13.06 -0.36 -21.22
CA SER A 140 13.07 -1.63 -20.48
C SER A 140 13.20 -1.42 -18.97
N THR A 141 13.91 -0.37 -18.54
CA THR A 141 14.03 -0.08 -17.10
C THR A 141 12.70 0.47 -16.57
N LEU A 142 12.11 1.43 -17.28
CA LEU A 142 10.84 2.04 -16.89
C LEU A 142 9.65 1.11 -17.02
N SER A 143 9.72 0.08 -17.88
CA SER A 143 8.64 -0.89 -18.05
C SER A 143 8.39 -1.76 -16.82
N THR A 144 9.36 -1.80 -15.89
CA THR A 144 9.22 -2.52 -14.61
C THR A 144 8.39 -1.77 -13.58
N TYR A 145 8.05 -0.51 -13.85
CA TYR A 145 7.29 0.35 -12.95
C TYR A 145 5.88 0.59 -13.49
N GLU A 146 4.89 0.38 -12.62
CA GLU A 146 3.48 0.63 -12.88
C GLU A 146 2.92 1.45 -11.72
N ILE A 147 2.27 2.57 -12.04
CA ILE A 147 1.63 3.45 -11.07
C ILE A 147 0.19 3.67 -11.54
N ASN A 148 -0.78 3.41 -10.67
CA ASN A 148 -2.21 3.55 -10.99
C ASN A 148 -2.60 2.81 -12.28
N GLU A 149 -2.11 1.57 -12.44
CA GLU A 149 -2.35 0.72 -13.64
C GLU A 149 -1.75 1.30 -14.94
N ILE A 150 -0.94 2.36 -14.85
CA ILE A 150 -0.25 2.98 -15.97
C ILE A 150 1.22 2.59 -15.90
N ASN A 151 1.68 1.84 -16.90
CA ASN A 151 3.10 1.57 -17.06
C ASN A 151 3.86 2.85 -17.43
N VAL A 152 4.97 3.11 -16.74
CA VAL A 152 5.77 4.33 -16.92
C VAL A 152 6.37 4.41 -18.33
N SER A 153 6.76 3.28 -18.91
CA SER A 153 7.38 3.24 -20.25
C SER A 153 6.44 3.71 -21.35
N ASN A 154 5.11 3.56 -21.17
CA ASN A 154 4.10 4.01 -22.13
C ASN A 154 4.04 5.53 -22.29
N LYS A 155 4.70 6.29 -21.41
CA LYS A 155 4.80 7.75 -21.51
C LYS A 155 6.03 8.21 -22.29
N LEU A 156 6.98 7.32 -22.59
CA LEU A 156 8.12 7.63 -23.45
C LEU A 156 7.62 7.86 -24.88
N LYS A 157 8.29 8.77 -25.58
CA LYS A 157 7.95 9.09 -26.97
C LYS A 157 9.06 8.67 -27.92
N GLU A 158 8.70 7.91 -28.95
CA GLU A 158 9.65 7.46 -29.96
C GLU A 158 10.29 8.62 -30.74
N GLU A 159 9.60 9.78 -30.84
CA GLU A 159 10.13 10.99 -31.47
C GLU A 159 11.46 11.48 -30.86
N TRP A 160 11.68 11.20 -29.56
CA TRP A 160 12.90 11.57 -28.85
C TRP A 160 14.15 10.86 -29.38
N ILE A 161 14.01 9.65 -29.94
CA ILE A 161 15.13 8.92 -30.52
C ILE A 161 15.74 9.75 -31.64
N LYS A 162 14.89 10.21 -32.58
CA LYS A 162 15.33 11.00 -33.72
C LYS A 162 15.78 12.39 -33.30
N GLU A 163 15.02 13.05 -32.43
CA GLU A 163 15.35 14.38 -31.94
C GLU A 163 16.75 14.45 -31.30
N VAL A 164 17.04 13.51 -30.40
CA VAL A 164 18.34 13.44 -29.72
C VAL A 164 19.45 13.10 -30.72
N ALA A 165 19.24 12.11 -31.60
CA ALA A 165 20.24 11.71 -32.57
C ALA A 165 20.61 12.85 -33.54
N ASP A 166 19.62 13.53 -34.12
CA ASP A 166 19.83 14.65 -35.04
C ASP A 166 20.57 15.80 -34.34
N SER A 167 20.24 16.08 -33.08
CA SER A 167 20.93 17.12 -32.29
C SER A 167 22.39 16.77 -32.01
N LEU A 168 22.68 15.52 -31.61
CA LEU A 168 24.05 15.08 -31.35
C LEU A 168 24.90 15.07 -32.62
N ILE A 169 24.34 14.60 -33.75
CA ILE A 169 25.02 14.65 -35.04
C ILE A 169 25.36 16.09 -35.40
N ALA A 170 24.41 17.02 -35.28
CA ALA A 170 24.67 18.43 -35.58
C ALA A 170 25.85 19.00 -34.77
N ILE A 171 25.92 18.69 -33.47
CA ILE A 171 27.01 19.17 -32.60
C ILE A 171 28.35 18.51 -32.95
N VAL A 172 28.36 17.20 -33.25
CA VAL A 172 29.58 16.49 -33.64
C VAL A 172 30.23 17.12 -34.88
N TYR A 173 29.42 17.61 -35.83
CA TYR A 173 29.88 18.24 -37.08
C TYR A 173 29.86 19.78 -37.08
N ASP A 174 29.70 20.44 -35.92
CA ASP A 174 29.55 21.91 -35.80
C ASP A 174 30.80 22.73 -36.19
N GLY A 175 31.88 22.09 -36.66
CA GLY A 175 33.11 22.75 -37.14
C GLY A 175 33.93 23.49 -36.08
N GLN A 176 33.39 23.67 -34.87
CA GLN A 176 34.07 24.25 -33.71
C GLN A 176 35.17 23.33 -33.15
N ASP A 177 35.98 23.85 -32.24
CA ASP A 177 36.97 23.02 -31.54
C ASP A 177 36.31 21.91 -30.71
N ALA A 178 37.10 20.88 -30.40
CA ALA A 178 36.63 19.70 -29.69
C ALA A 178 36.03 19.99 -28.31
N ILE A 179 36.62 20.94 -27.56
CA ILE A 179 36.21 21.24 -26.18
C ILE A 179 34.83 21.90 -26.19
N ASN A 180 34.62 22.86 -27.09
CA ASN A 180 33.33 23.53 -27.24
C ASN A 180 32.24 22.55 -27.67
N ARG A 181 32.51 21.66 -28.64
CA ARG A 181 31.53 20.63 -29.05
C ARG A 181 31.19 19.66 -27.91
N ILE A 182 32.18 19.18 -27.17
CA ILE A 182 31.95 18.32 -25.99
C ILE A 182 31.10 19.04 -24.94
N THR A 183 31.36 20.32 -24.70
CA THR A 183 30.57 21.14 -23.76
C THR A 183 29.13 21.29 -24.23
N GLN A 184 28.92 21.56 -25.54
CA GLN A 184 27.60 21.64 -26.14
C GLN A 184 26.81 20.33 -26.00
N ILE A 185 27.45 19.17 -26.24
CA ILE A 185 26.81 17.85 -26.06
C ILE A 185 26.32 17.67 -24.63
N ASN A 186 27.17 17.93 -23.63
CA ASN A 186 26.80 17.79 -22.24
C ASN A 186 25.62 18.70 -21.87
N ASN A 187 25.66 19.96 -22.30
CA ASN A 187 24.59 20.92 -22.03
C ASN A 187 23.28 20.51 -22.69
N ARG A 188 23.33 20.11 -23.97
CA ARG A 188 22.13 19.71 -24.72
C ARG A 188 21.50 18.45 -24.13
N LEU A 189 22.31 17.44 -23.79
CA LEU A 189 21.80 16.23 -23.15
C LEU A 189 21.22 16.49 -21.77
N ASN A 190 21.83 17.37 -20.97
CA ASN A 190 21.26 17.76 -19.68
C ASN A 190 19.89 18.43 -19.82
N ILE A 191 19.69 19.27 -20.85
CA ILE A 191 18.39 19.87 -21.15
C ILE A 191 17.38 18.76 -21.46
N TYR A 192 17.70 17.85 -22.39
CA TYR A 192 16.81 16.74 -22.74
C TYR A 192 16.47 15.84 -21.53
N ILE A 193 17.47 15.47 -20.73
CA ILE A 193 17.27 14.67 -19.51
C ILE A 193 16.27 15.34 -18.58
N ASN A 194 16.46 16.64 -18.31
CA ASN A 194 15.60 17.37 -17.40
C ASN A 194 14.18 17.54 -17.96
N GLU A 195 14.05 17.90 -19.24
CA GLU A 195 12.75 18.07 -19.88
C GLU A 195 11.97 16.76 -19.97
N TYR A 196 12.61 15.68 -20.43
CA TYR A 196 11.98 14.39 -20.60
C TYR A 196 11.63 13.74 -19.25
N SER A 197 12.53 13.75 -18.27
CA SER A 197 12.22 13.23 -16.93
C SER A 197 11.08 14.01 -16.26
N THR A 198 11.07 15.35 -16.38
CA THR A 198 9.98 16.20 -15.86
C THR A 198 8.66 15.89 -16.55
N PHE A 199 8.67 15.70 -17.88
CA PHE A 199 7.50 15.32 -18.64
C PHE A 199 6.92 13.98 -18.15
N ILE A 200 7.77 12.96 -17.99
CA ILE A 200 7.34 11.65 -17.49
C ILE A 200 6.79 11.76 -16.07
N ASN A 201 7.49 12.44 -15.17
CA ASN A 201 7.04 12.63 -13.79
C ASN A 201 5.65 13.29 -13.74
N ASN A 202 5.43 14.34 -14.53
CA ASN A 202 4.13 15.00 -14.60
C ASN A 202 3.03 14.09 -15.16
N LYS A 203 3.34 13.24 -16.14
CA LYS A 203 2.37 12.34 -16.77
C LYS A 203 2.10 11.04 -16.00
N VAL A 204 2.90 10.76 -14.97
CA VAL A 204 2.77 9.58 -14.13
C VAL A 204 2.20 9.95 -12.77
N PHE A 205 2.75 10.97 -12.11
CA PHE A 205 2.39 11.31 -10.73
C PHE A 205 1.31 12.39 -10.60
N ASN A 206 1.10 13.23 -11.62
CA ASN A 206 0.13 14.33 -11.58
C ASN A 206 -1.10 14.06 -12.48
N THR A 207 -1.48 12.79 -12.64
CA THR A 207 -2.63 12.36 -13.45
C THR A 207 -3.91 12.34 -12.64
#